data_AF-A0A8W8I0Y1-F1
#
_entry.id   AF-A0A8W8I0Y1-F1
#
_cell.length_a   1.000
_cell.length_b   1.000
_cell.length_c   1.000
_cell.angle_alpha   90.00
_cell.angle_beta   90.00
_cell.angle_gamma   90.00
#
_symmetry.space_group_name_H-M   'P 1'
#
loop_
_entity.id
_entity.type
_entity.pdbx_description
1 polymer ?
#
loop_
_entity_poly.entity_id
_entity_poly.type
_entity_poly.pdbx_seq_one_letter_code
_entity_poly.pdbx_strand_id
1 'polypeptide(L)'
;MFAMGTFNYRMGDNPLSIHVVNKMGYEEFIKSFGNVVEHCSLCAAAVWRERPFRDAENLASCFGDFIDRLPISGKEGILRLHPDLAGRLAQAGQLTSESTREQASAGLNTMTEEERQRMTNLNKRYTQKFGFPFVICARENKKDAILRGLGERLENAPQTEAITGANEVKKICRLRLLDLVKPDSQLNSPL
;
A
#
# COMPACT_ATOMS: atom_id res chain seq x y z
N MET A 1 17.18 1.95 -25.95
CA MET A 1 16.99 0.74 -25.14
C MET A 1 17.50 1.05 -23.74
N PHE A 2 16.66 1.63 -22.88
CA PHE A 2 17.04 1.96 -21.51
C PHE A 2 16.82 0.73 -20.64
N ALA A 3 17.90 0.08 -20.24
CA ALA A 3 17.86 -0.92 -19.19
C ALA A 3 17.61 -0.19 -17.86
N MET A 4 16.35 -0.19 -17.40
CA MET A 4 16.06 0.16 -16.01
C MET A 4 16.65 -0.93 -15.12
N GLY A 5 17.84 -0.68 -14.57
CA GLY A 5 18.42 -1.51 -13.53
C GLY A 5 17.50 -1.52 -12.32
N THR A 6 16.89 -2.67 -12.04
CA THR A 6 16.13 -2.92 -10.82
C THR A 6 17.09 -2.98 -9.64
N PHE A 7 17.42 -1.84 -9.05
CA PHE A 7 17.98 -1.79 -7.70
C PHE A 7 16.83 -1.83 -6.70
N ASN A 8 16.50 -3.06 -6.29
CA ASN A 8 15.56 -3.33 -5.22
C ASN A 8 16.07 -2.71 -3.91
N TYR A 9 15.51 -1.59 -3.47
CA TYR A 9 15.62 -1.18 -2.07
C TYR A 9 14.81 -2.20 -1.26
N ARG A 10 15.49 -3.05 -0.49
CA ARG A 10 14.83 -4.06 0.33
C ARG A 10 14.37 -3.37 1.60
N MET A 11 13.10 -3.55 1.96
CA MET A 11 12.62 -3.39 3.33
C MET A 11 13.43 -4.33 4.25
N GLY A 12 14.59 -3.85 4.71
CA GLY A 12 15.71 -4.61 5.27
C GLY A 12 16.98 -3.76 5.42
N ASP A 13 17.09 -2.64 4.68
CA ASP A 13 18.08 -1.59 4.96
C ASP A 13 17.65 -0.74 6.17
N ASN A 14 18.63 -0.19 6.90
CA ASN A 14 18.42 0.56 8.14
C ASN A 14 17.33 1.63 7.99
N PRO A 15 16.47 1.80 9.01
CA PRO A 15 15.46 2.85 8.99
C PRO A 15 16.07 4.25 8.78
N LEU A 16 15.40 5.07 7.97
CA LEU A 16 15.82 6.42 7.62
C LEU A 16 15.38 7.42 8.68
N SER A 17 16.20 8.44 8.96
CA SER A 17 15.73 9.63 9.68
C SER A 17 15.02 10.59 8.75
N ILE A 18 14.09 11.39 9.30
CA ILE A 18 13.44 12.45 8.52
C ILE A 18 14.45 13.48 7.99
N HIS A 19 15.55 13.71 8.72
CA HIS A 19 16.64 14.58 8.30
C HIS A 19 17.34 14.07 7.02
N VAL A 20 17.56 12.76 6.90
CA VAL A 20 18.10 12.15 5.69
C VAL A 20 17.10 12.29 4.54
N VAL A 21 15.83 11.97 4.78
CA VAL A 21 14.75 12.09 3.77
C VAL A 21 14.65 13.51 3.21
N ASN A 22 14.75 14.53 4.05
CA ASN A 22 14.71 15.93 3.64
C ASN A 22 15.90 16.38 2.78
N LYS A 23 16.98 15.61 2.74
CA LYS A 23 18.16 15.88 1.93
C LYS A 23 18.24 15.05 0.64
N MET A 24 17.39 14.04 0.48
CA MET A 24 17.41 13.14 -0.68
C MET A 24 17.25 13.88 -2.02
N GLY A 25 17.98 13.42 -3.04
CA GLY A 25 17.70 13.80 -4.42
C GLY A 25 16.35 13.26 -4.91
N TYR A 26 15.86 13.74 -6.05
CA TYR A 26 14.59 13.27 -6.63
C TYR A 26 14.60 11.78 -6.94
N GLU A 27 15.64 11.28 -7.60
CA GLU A 27 15.76 9.86 -7.96
C GLU A 27 15.89 8.95 -6.74
N GLU A 28 16.66 9.38 -5.73
CA GLU A 28 16.82 8.66 -4.48
C GLU A 28 15.50 8.55 -3.72
N PHE A 29 14.75 9.66 -3.61
CA PHE A 29 13.46 9.66 -2.95
C PHE A 29 12.45 8.75 -3.64
N ILE A 30 12.37 8.78 -4.97
CA ILE A 30 11.49 7.87 -5.72
C ILE A 30 11.92 6.42 -5.53
N LYS A 31 13.23 6.15 -5.50
CA LYS A 31 13.74 4.80 -5.25
C LYS A 31 13.34 4.29 -3.86
N SER A 32 13.43 5.14 -2.82
CA SER A 32 13.09 4.77 -1.45
C SER A 32 11.59 4.67 -1.19
N PHE A 33 10.78 5.55 -1.80
CA PHE A 33 9.36 5.67 -1.50
C PHE A 33 8.43 5.28 -2.65
N GLY A 34 8.96 4.83 -3.79
CA GLY A 34 8.18 4.58 -5.00
C GLY A 34 7.16 3.44 -4.92
N ASN A 35 7.25 2.61 -3.87
CA ASN A 35 6.31 1.52 -3.63
C ASN A 35 5.54 1.66 -2.29
N VAL A 36 5.55 2.83 -1.65
CA VAL A 36 4.70 3.04 -0.46
C VAL A 36 3.22 3.09 -0.83
N VAL A 37 2.92 3.48 -2.06
CA VAL A 37 1.66 3.16 -2.75
C VAL A 37 1.99 2.09 -3.77
N GLU A 38 1.32 0.93 -3.70
CA GLU A 38 1.66 -0.25 -4.51
C GLU A 38 1.80 0.10 -5.99
N HIS A 39 2.96 -0.22 -6.58
CA HIS A 39 3.29 0.03 -7.98
C HIS A 39 3.05 1.47 -8.49
N CYS A 40 3.02 2.48 -7.61
CA CYS A 40 2.71 3.86 -7.95
C CYS A 40 3.82 4.84 -7.56
N SER A 41 4.93 4.82 -8.31
CA SER A 41 6.06 5.75 -8.09
C SER A 41 5.69 7.22 -8.34
N LEU A 42 4.64 7.49 -9.11
CA LEU A 42 4.12 8.84 -9.35
C LEU A 42 3.71 9.54 -8.05
N CYS A 43 3.17 8.82 -7.07
CA CYS A 43 2.83 9.39 -5.76
C CYS A 43 4.09 9.94 -5.08
N ALA A 44 5.19 9.17 -5.07
CA ALA A 44 6.46 9.62 -4.50
C ALA A 44 7.05 10.81 -5.28
N ALA A 45 6.99 10.76 -6.61
CA ALA A 45 7.44 11.84 -7.47
C ALA A 45 6.72 13.17 -7.19
N ALA A 46 5.40 13.12 -6.99
CA ALA A 46 4.59 14.29 -6.67
C ALA A 46 4.90 14.84 -5.28
N VAL A 47 4.96 13.97 -4.26
CA VAL A 47 5.17 14.36 -2.85
C VAL A 47 6.57 14.89 -2.59
N TRP A 48 7.59 14.51 -3.38
CA TRP A 48 8.97 14.99 -3.21
C TRP A 48 9.10 16.52 -3.16
N ARG A 49 8.21 17.24 -3.85
CA ARG A 49 8.19 18.71 -3.92
C ARG A 49 7.65 19.38 -2.66
N GLU A 50 7.00 18.64 -1.77
CA GLU A 50 6.40 19.13 -0.51
C GLU A 50 7.39 19.22 0.65
N ARG A 51 8.67 18.93 0.39
CA ARG A 51 9.75 19.03 1.39
C ARG A 51 10.02 20.48 1.80
N PRO A 52 10.50 20.71 3.03
CA PRO A 52 10.87 19.69 4.04
C PRO A 52 9.67 19.15 4.82
N PHE A 53 9.73 17.87 5.17
CA PHE A 53 8.77 17.20 6.05
C PHE A 53 9.19 17.34 7.51
N ARG A 54 8.20 17.50 8.40
CA ARG A 54 8.46 17.59 9.85
C ARG A 54 8.87 16.25 10.46
N ASP A 55 8.15 15.19 10.12
CA ASP A 55 8.28 13.85 10.68
C ASP A 55 7.67 12.82 9.69
N ALA A 56 7.74 11.52 10.03
CA ALA A 56 7.20 10.45 9.20
C ALA A 56 5.66 10.53 9.03
N GLU A 57 4.95 11.06 10.03
CA GLU A 57 3.50 11.26 9.96
C GLU A 57 3.13 12.38 8.99
N ASN A 58 3.89 13.49 9.01
CA ASN A 58 3.71 14.59 8.08
C ASN A 58 4.00 14.13 6.64
N LEU A 59 5.05 13.32 6.43
CA LEU A 59 5.30 12.68 5.14
C LEU A 59 4.10 11.83 4.70
N ALA A 60 3.55 10.98 5.57
CA ALA A 60 2.36 10.19 5.27
C ALA A 60 1.13 11.04 4.97
N SER A 61 0.95 12.16 5.68
CA SER A 61 -0.11 13.14 5.40
C SER A 61 0.03 13.71 3.99
N CYS A 62 1.24 14.09 3.56
CA CYS A 62 1.45 14.63 2.21
C CYS A 62 1.09 13.62 1.10
N PHE A 63 1.37 12.32 1.30
CA PHE A 63 0.90 11.26 0.41
C PHE A 63 -0.64 11.14 0.43
N GLY A 64 -1.24 11.19 1.62
CA GLY A 64 -2.69 11.16 1.79
C GLY A 64 -3.38 12.32 1.07
N ASP A 65 -2.89 13.53 1.25
CA ASP A 65 -3.42 14.75 0.63
C ASP A 65 -3.33 14.69 -0.90
N PHE A 66 -2.24 14.12 -1.44
CA PHE A 66 -2.12 13.91 -2.88
C PHE A 66 -3.19 12.94 -3.40
N ILE A 67 -3.42 11.81 -2.72
CA ILE A 67 -4.46 10.83 -3.07
C ILE A 67 -5.87 11.46 -2.97
N ASP A 68 -6.11 12.26 -1.95
CA ASP A 68 -7.40 12.93 -1.74
C ASP A 68 -7.73 13.93 -2.85
N ARG A 69 -6.73 14.62 -3.40
CA ARG A 69 -6.89 15.54 -4.54
C ARG A 69 -7.14 14.85 -5.89
N LEU A 70 -6.88 13.55 -6.03
CA LEU A 70 -7.13 12.85 -7.29
C LEU A 70 -8.63 12.83 -7.62
N PRO A 71 -9.01 12.92 -8.92
CA PRO A 71 -10.37 12.61 -9.32
C PRO A 71 -10.70 11.15 -8.99
N ILE A 72 -11.98 10.79 -8.99
CA ILE A 72 -12.44 9.40 -8.73
C ILE A 72 -11.69 8.41 -9.63
N SER A 73 -11.55 8.70 -10.93
CA SER A 73 -10.80 7.85 -11.87
C SER A 73 -9.33 7.65 -11.49
N GLY A 74 -8.69 8.65 -10.87
CA GLY A 74 -7.33 8.55 -10.36
C GLY A 74 -7.24 7.65 -9.12
N LYS A 75 -8.21 7.78 -8.20
CA LYS A 75 -8.34 6.87 -7.05
C LYS A 75 -8.54 5.42 -7.50
N GLU A 76 -9.45 5.19 -8.45
CA GLU A 76 -9.64 3.87 -9.05
C GLU A 76 -8.36 3.35 -9.74
N GLY A 77 -7.62 4.24 -10.42
CA GLY A 77 -6.34 3.91 -11.05
C GLY A 77 -5.35 3.34 -10.05
N ILE A 78 -5.22 3.97 -8.87
CA ILE A 78 -4.37 3.46 -7.78
C ILE A 78 -4.88 2.10 -7.25
N LEU A 79 -6.19 1.94 -7.09
CA LEU A 79 -6.77 0.67 -6.63
C LEU A 79 -6.45 -0.48 -7.60
N ARG A 80 -6.50 -0.23 -8.91
CA ARG A 80 -6.15 -1.23 -9.94
C ARG A 80 -4.70 -1.68 -9.92
N LEU A 81 -3.79 -0.93 -9.29
CA LEU A 81 -2.39 -1.32 -9.12
C LEU A 81 -2.20 -2.37 -8.01
N HIS A 82 -3.18 -2.56 -7.13
CA HIS A 82 -3.06 -3.48 -6.00
C HIS A 82 -3.35 -4.92 -6.42
N PRO A 83 -2.59 -5.91 -5.91
CA PRO A 83 -2.89 -7.31 -6.14
C PRO A 83 -4.12 -7.75 -5.33
N ASP A 84 -4.87 -8.72 -5.85
CA ASP A 84 -5.96 -9.35 -5.11
C ASP A 84 -5.45 -10.03 -3.82
N LEU A 85 -6.19 -9.88 -2.72
CA LEU A 85 -5.97 -10.61 -1.48
C LEU A 85 -6.18 -12.11 -1.68
N ALA A 86 -5.20 -12.93 -1.26
CA ALA A 86 -5.17 -14.37 -1.49
C ALA A 86 -5.37 -14.79 -2.96
N GLY A 87 -5.10 -13.87 -3.91
CA GLY A 87 -5.28 -14.10 -5.34
C GLY A 87 -4.13 -14.88 -5.99
N ARG A 88 -4.16 -14.94 -7.33
CA ARG A 88 -3.19 -15.73 -8.12
C ARG A 88 -1.74 -15.35 -7.87
N LEU A 89 -1.44 -14.05 -7.73
CA LEU A 89 -0.07 -13.58 -7.44
C LEU A 89 0.40 -14.03 -6.06
N ALA A 90 -0.50 -14.06 -5.06
CA ALA A 90 -0.17 -14.58 -3.73
C ALA A 90 0.15 -16.08 -3.78
N GLN A 91 -0.67 -16.85 -4.49
CA GLN A 91 -0.49 -18.30 -4.66
C GLN A 91 0.79 -18.65 -5.44
N ALA A 92 1.15 -17.82 -6.42
CA ALA A 92 2.37 -17.97 -7.20
C ALA A 92 3.63 -17.42 -6.49
N GLY A 93 3.51 -16.79 -5.31
CA GLY A 93 4.62 -16.15 -4.63
C GLY A 93 5.21 -14.94 -5.40
N GLN A 94 4.39 -14.27 -6.20
CA GLN A 94 4.78 -13.18 -7.10
C GLN A 94 4.37 -11.78 -6.61
N LEU A 95 3.94 -11.66 -5.35
CA LEU A 95 3.65 -10.37 -4.74
C LEU A 95 4.92 -9.54 -4.50
N THR A 96 4.76 -8.22 -4.37
CA THR A 96 5.82 -7.37 -3.81
C THR A 96 6.17 -7.83 -2.39
N SER A 97 7.36 -7.44 -1.92
CA SER A 97 7.82 -7.84 -0.58
C SER A 97 6.87 -7.34 0.51
N GLU A 98 6.34 -6.13 0.32
CA GLU A 98 5.42 -5.42 1.18
C GLU A 98 4.07 -6.14 1.21
N SER A 99 3.48 -6.36 0.03
CA SER A 99 2.20 -7.10 -0.10
C SER A 99 2.30 -8.52 0.48
N THR A 100 3.44 -9.21 0.32
CA THR A 100 3.68 -10.52 0.92
C THR A 100 3.59 -10.46 2.46
N ARG A 101 4.33 -9.53 3.09
CA ARG A 101 4.34 -9.37 4.55
C ARG A 101 2.97 -8.94 5.08
N GLU A 102 2.31 -8.04 4.38
CA GLU A 102 0.99 -7.52 4.75
C GLU A 102 -0.06 -8.63 4.73
N GLN A 103 -0.13 -9.43 3.65
CA GLN A 103 -1.08 -10.54 3.57
C GLN A 103 -0.78 -11.65 4.59
N ALA A 104 0.50 -11.95 4.84
CA ALA A 104 0.89 -12.91 5.89
C ALA A 104 0.48 -12.42 7.29
N SER A 105 0.64 -11.12 7.59
CA SER A 105 0.27 -10.54 8.90
C SER A 105 -1.23 -10.59 9.20
N ALA A 106 -2.06 -10.64 8.15
CA ALA A 106 -3.51 -10.80 8.24
C ALA A 106 -3.96 -12.27 8.39
N GLY A 107 -3.04 -13.24 8.26
CA GLY A 107 -3.33 -14.67 8.28
C GLY A 107 -3.92 -15.20 6.97
N LEU A 108 -3.70 -14.52 5.84
CA LEU A 108 -4.22 -14.99 4.55
C LEU A 108 -3.46 -16.22 4.01
N ASN A 109 -2.23 -16.43 4.47
CA ASN A 109 -1.44 -17.63 4.16
C ASN A 109 -1.93 -18.88 4.89
N THR A 110 -2.76 -18.74 5.93
CA THR A 110 -3.30 -19.86 6.74
C THR A 110 -4.79 -20.12 6.48
N MET A 111 -5.33 -19.62 5.37
CA MET A 111 -6.72 -19.84 5.00
C MET A 111 -6.99 -21.31 4.66
N THR A 112 -8.16 -21.80 5.06
CA THR A 112 -8.68 -23.09 4.58
C THR A 112 -9.09 -23.00 3.12
N GLU A 113 -9.33 -24.13 2.48
CA GLU A 113 -9.74 -24.15 1.08
C GLU A 113 -11.12 -23.50 0.87
N GLU A 114 -12.04 -23.72 1.80
CA GLU A 114 -13.37 -23.11 1.79
C GLU A 114 -13.28 -21.58 1.91
N GLU A 115 -12.39 -21.09 2.78
CA GLU A 115 -12.15 -19.65 2.93
C GLU A 115 -11.53 -19.05 1.66
N ARG A 116 -10.58 -19.75 1.00
CA ARG A 116 -9.99 -19.32 -0.27
C ARG A 116 -11.01 -19.28 -1.39
N GLN A 117 -11.86 -20.30 -1.50
CA GLN A 117 -12.92 -20.34 -2.49
C GLN A 117 -13.92 -19.19 -2.28
N ARG A 118 -14.28 -18.91 -1.02
CA ARG A 118 -15.13 -17.76 -0.66
C ARG A 118 -14.49 -16.44 -1.04
N MET A 119 -13.21 -16.22 -0.69
CA MET A 119 -12.46 -15.03 -1.05
C MET A 119 -12.39 -14.83 -2.57
N THR A 120 -12.10 -15.91 -3.31
CA THR A 120 -12.02 -15.88 -4.78
C THR A 120 -13.34 -15.46 -5.42
N ASN A 121 -14.46 -16.03 -4.96
CA ASN A 121 -15.79 -15.66 -5.44
C ASN A 121 -16.11 -14.19 -5.13
N LEU A 122 -15.86 -13.75 -3.89
CA LEU A 122 -16.12 -12.38 -3.48
C LEU A 122 -15.25 -11.37 -4.24
N ASN A 123 -13.95 -11.63 -4.41
CA ASN A 123 -13.05 -10.79 -5.23
C ASN A 123 -13.56 -10.69 -6.67
N LYS A 124 -13.99 -11.80 -7.27
CA LYS A 124 -14.57 -11.79 -8.63
C LYS A 124 -15.80 -10.88 -8.71
N ARG A 125 -16.74 -11.03 -7.79
CA ARG A 125 -17.96 -10.18 -7.74
C ARG A 125 -17.63 -8.72 -7.52
N TYR A 126 -16.67 -8.45 -6.64
CA TYR A 126 -16.23 -7.10 -6.31
C TYR A 126 -15.61 -6.41 -7.53
N THR A 127 -14.64 -7.05 -8.18
CA THR A 127 -14.00 -6.51 -9.38
C THR A 127 -15.00 -6.37 -10.54
N GLN A 128 -15.96 -7.28 -10.68
CA GLN A 128 -17.06 -7.15 -11.65
C GLN A 128 -17.95 -5.92 -11.39
N LYS A 129 -18.25 -5.62 -10.12
CA LYS A 129 -19.11 -4.48 -9.75
C LYS A 129 -18.38 -3.13 -9.88
N PHE A 130 -17.15 -3.05 -9.39
CA PHE A 130 -16.45 -1.78 -9.22
C PHE A 130 -15.35 -1.51 -10.25
N GLY A 131 -14.88 -2.54 -10.96
CA GLY A 131 -13.81 -2.40 -11.96
C GLY A 131 -12.42 -2.18 -11.37
N PHE A 132 -12.23 -2.49 -10.09
CA PHE A 132 -10.93 -2.49 -9.39
C PHE A 132 -10.91 -3.56 -8.27
N PRO A 133 -9.73 -4.02 -7.84
CA PRO A 133 -9.55 -4.97 -6.74
C PRO A 133 -10.07 -4.46 -5.41
N PHE A 134 -10.47 -5.39 -4.53
CA PHE A 134 -10.77 -5.04 -3.14
C PHE A 134 -9.49 -4.73 -2.38
N VAL A 135 -9.38 -3.49 -1.91
CA VAL A 135 -8.26 -3.03 -1.10
C VAL A 135 -8.71 -2.76 0.33
N ILE A 136 -7.99 -3.35 1.29
CA ILE A 136 -8.12 -3.12 2.72
C ILE A 136 -6.73 -3.15 3.36
N CYS A 137 -6.51 -2.37 4.41
CA CYS A 137 -5.26 -2.39 5.16
C CYS A 137 -5.11 -3.72 5.93
N ALA A 138 -4.43 -4.68 5.32
CA ALA A 138 -4.27 -6.02 5.87
C ALA A 138 -3.58 -6.04 7.24
N ARG A 139 -2.67 -5.09 7.52
CA ARG A 139 -2.01 -5.00 8.85
C ARG A 139 -2.96 -4.58 9.98
N GLU A 140 -4.08 -3.93 9.66
CA GLU A 140 -5.10 -3.52 10.62
C GLU A 140 -6.26 -4.51 10.70
N ASN A 141 -6.25 -5.59 9.90
CA ASN A 141 -7.36 -6.52 9.78
C ASN A 141 -6.90 -7.99 9.82
N LYS A 142 -7.75 -8.87 10.32
CA LYS A 142 -7.53 -10.33 10.25
C LYS A 142 -8.44 -10.95 9.20
N LYS A 143 -8.11 -12.15 8.72
CA LYS A 143 -8.83 -12.83 7.62
C LYS A 143 -10.36 -12.78 7.75
N ASP A 144 -10.91 -12.96 8.95
CA ASP A 144 -12.36 -12.93 9.18
C ASP A 144 -12.95 -11.54 8.98
N ALA A 145 -12.26 -10.50 9.46
CA ALA A 145 -12.66 -9.10 9.25
C ALA A 145 -12.54 -8.70 7.77
N ILE A 146 -11.53 -9.21 7.06
CA ILE A 146 -11.34 -8.99 5.62
C ILE A 146 -12.51 -9.61 4.84
N LEU A 147 -12.86 -10.87 5.12
CA LEU A 147 -13.98 -11.54 4.46
C LEU A 147 -15.32 -10.86 4.72
N ARG A 148 -15.56 -10.40 5.96
CA ARG A 148 -16.76 -9.61 6.29
C ARG A 148 -16.78 -8.27 5.56
N GLY A 149 -15.70 -7.50 5.66
CA GLY A 149 -15.59 -6.19 5.04
C GLY A 149 -15.72 -6.25 3.52
N LEU A 150 -15.21 -7.30 2.88
CA LEU A 150 -15.40 -7.55 1.45
C LEU A 150 -16.88 -7.81 1.09
N GLY A 151 -17.60 -8.54 1.94
CA GLY A 151 -19.04 -8.75 1.79
C GLY A 151 -19.88 -7.49 2.01
N GLU A 152 -19.56 -6.71 3.05
CA GLU A 152 -20.28 -5.47 3.39
C GLU A 152 -20.06 -4.38 2.33
N ARG A 153 -18.81 -4.20 1.90
CA ARG A 153 -18.44 -3.16 0.91
C ARG A 153 -18.94 -3.48 -0.50
N LEU A 154 -19.35 -4.72 -0.78
CA LEU A 154 -20.08 -5.04 -2.00
C LEU A 154 -21.42 -4.31 -2.10
N GLU A 155 -22.01 -3.84 -1.00
CA GLU A 155 -23.27 -3.11 -1.00
C GLU A 155 -23.09 -1.60 -1.26
N ASN A 156 -21.85 -1.10 -1.26
CA ASN A 156 -21.57 0.31 -1.48
C ASN A 156 -21.92 0.78 -2.91
N ALA A 157 -22.22 2.07 -3.03
CA ALA A 157 -22.25 2.77 -4.31
C ALA A 157 -20.83 2.89 -4.89
N PRO A 158 -20.64 2.83 -6.23
CA PRO A 158 -19.29 2.82 -6.82
C PRO A 158 -18.38 3.97 -6.41
N GLN A 159 -18.90 5.21 -6.36
CA GLN A 159 -18.11 6.38 -5.94
C GLN A 159 -17.70 6.30 -4.46
N THR A 160 -18.62 5.90 -3.59
CA THR A 160 -18.34 5.67 -2.16
C THR A 160 -17.27 4.60 -1.98
N GLU A 161 -17.31 3.56 -2.81
CA GLU A 161 -16.35 2.48 -2.72
C GLU A 161 -14.95 2.87 -3.21
N ALA A 162 -14.86 3.68 -4.27
CA ALA A 162 -13.57 4.23 -4.72
C ALA A 162 -12.92 5.10 -3.63
N ILE A 163 -13.72 5.91 -2.91
CA ILE A 163 -13.24 6.71 -1.78
C ILE A 163 -12.84 5.82 -0.60
N THR A 164 -13.64 4.81 -0.27
CA THR A 164 -13.35 3.85 0.81
C THR A 164 -12.04 3.10 0.53
N GLY A 165 -11.88 2.57 -0.68
CA GLY A 165 -10.65 1.92 -1.11
C GLY A 165 -9.44 2.85 -1.04
N ALA A 166 -9.58 4.10 -1.51
CA ALA A 166 -8.48 5.08 -1.43
C ALA A 166 -8.08 5.38 0.02
N ASN A 167 -9.03 5.43 0.96
CA ASN A 167 -8.73 5.57 2.39
C ASN A 167 -7.95 4.37 2.94
N GLU A 168 -8.26 3.15 2.50
CA GLU A 168 -7.47 1.96 2.85
C GLU A 168 -6.05 2.01 2.27
N VAL A 169 -5.88 2.52 1.05
CA VAL A 169 -4.55 2.77 0.47
C VAL A 169 -3.75 3.76 1.31
N LYS A 170 -4.37 4.84 1.81
CA LYS A 170 -3.69 5.81 2.70
C LYS A 170 -3.16 5.15 3.97
N LYS A 171 -3.93 4.23 4.56
CA LYS A 171 -3.48 3.46 5.74
C LYS A 171 -2.30 2.55 5.41
N ILE A 172 -2.36 1.81 4.31
CA ILE A 172 -1.25 0.97 3.82
C ILE A 172 0.01 1.83 3.61
N CYS A 173 -0.14 2.95 2.90
CA CYS A 173 0.94 3.90 2.63
C CYS A 173 1.57 4.44 3.91
N ARG A 174 0.76 4.88 4.87
CA ARG A 174 1.23 5.34 6.18
C ARG A 174 2.05 4.26 6.89
N LEU A 175 1.54 3.04 6.98
CA LEU A 175 2.25 1.96 7.67
C LEU A 175 3.57 1.58 6.98
N ARG A 176 3.60 1.57 5.64
CA ARG A 176 4.85 1.37 4.88
C ARG A 176 5.86 2.49 5.14
N LEU A 177 5.41 3.74 5.19
CA LEU A 177 6.27 4.89 5.51
C LEU A 177 6.84 4.81 6.93
N LEU A 178 6.03 4.41 7.91
CA LEU A 178 6.47 4.24 9.30
C LEU A 178 7.42 3.06 9.49
N ASP A 179 7.43 2.07 8.60
CA ASP A 179 8.46 1.03 8.61
C ASP A 179 9.80 1.57 8.10
N LEU A 180 9.77 2.44 7.08
CA LEU A 180 10.95 3.00 6.43
C LEU A 180 11.58 4.17 7.17
N VAL A 181 10.78 5.02 7.82
CA VAL A 181 11.23 6.26 8.48
C VAL A 181 10.95 6.17 9.97
N LYS A 182 12.01 6.28 10.78
CA LYS A 182 11.90 6.24 12.25
C LYS A 182 12.31 7.58 12.87
N PRO A 183 11.76 7.93 14.05
CA PRO A 183 12.26 9.05 14.82
C PRO A 183 13.75 8.88 15.12
N ASP A 184 14.51 9.98 15.18
CA ASP A 184 15.94 9.96 15.49
C ASP A 184 16.24 9.26 16.83
N SER A 185 15.30 9.31 17.78
CA SER A 185 15.40 8.60 19.06
C SER A 185 15.40 7.08 18.94
N GLN A 186 14.82 6.51 17.89
CA GLN A 186 14.78 5.07 17.63
C GLN A 186 15.94 4.57 16.75
N LEU A 187 16.69 5.49 16.13
CA LEU A 187 17.88 5.17 15.32
C LEU A 187 19.16 5.07 16.16
N ASN A 188 19.15 5.68 17.35
CA ASN A 188 20.31 5.78 18.23
C ASN A 188 20.25 4.84 19.45
N SER A 189 19.30 3.90 19.50
CA SER A 189 19.30 2.86 20.55
C SER A 189 20.33 1.78 20.23
N PRO A 190 21.35 1.55 21.06
CA PRO A 190 22.19 0.37 20.94
C PRO A 190 21.32 -0.88 21.17
N LEU A 191 21.49 -1.87 20.30
CA LEU A 191 20.93 -3.22 20.47
C LEU A 191 21.37 -3.83 21.81
#